data_AF-A0A8B7YJ15-F1
#
_entry.id   AF-A0A8B7YJ15-F1
#
_cell.length_a   1.000
_cell.length_b   1.000
_cell.length_c   1.000
_cell.angle_alpha   90.00
_cell.angle_beta   90.00
_cell.angle_gamma   90.00
#
_symmetry.space_group_name_H-M   'P 1'
#
loop_
_entity.id
_entity.type
_entity.pdbx_description
1 polymer ?
#
loop_
_entity_poly.entity_id
_entity_poly.type
_entity_poly.pdbx_seq_one_letter_code
_entity_poly.pdbx_strand_id
1 'polypeptide(L)'
;MPTPCRHLQSKESLTKHTVVNMSKRSLSSSEEKVLALGLNFKLIPRSLPKEEIIQATEPTLRRLDKTTADEILVDISQALRKHKNHKPKPNREDRSAIKSLCQDKSIHILLADKGNATVVMDRVEYDQKIMDILNSGSYRELRIDPTVAIERKLQQKLLSLHRSGNITEQLYRQLRPSNSRCPRFFGQPKIHKKETPLRPIVASRGGPTNNTARHLAKILRPLVGNSQHHIKNSDEFLSIIQDLRLKPGDIMVSFDVVSLLTSVHPTQALPPPQDLAPPVDDTFVIWEHGQDNLQLFLDHLNGLHSNIQFTMEQERNGSILFLDVEVSRREDGSLAQRVYRKPTHTDRYLNSASFHHPKINSSVNRALIRRAYNIGDQKHLHKEIHHISTALQRNGYQPKQIKTDQDPRSNPLSGRGVPYTQSQLDKAPSSVTLPYLGHTSYYIQRILSKHNIKVFHTAPLKIHGMLASRKDRQDPHRRPGVYKIPCQCGKVYIGETGRGLPTRIKEHKAHGRKGDYEKSVIIKHSHAEDHTITGKKPNSSLASNNGTQDELEKWVSYTRQPSPATAHHQLTCISTQVDPPAAYSFHLTTQ
;
A
#
# COMPACT_ATOMS: atom_id res chain seq x y z
N MET A 1 32.10 -40.40 -13.60
CA MET A 1 31.02 -39.56 -14.16
C MET A 1 30.18 -39.05 -13.01
N PRO A 2 30.33 -37.79 -12.55
CA PRO A 2 29.54 -37.29 -11.44
C PRO A 2 28.11 -37.00 -11.92
N THR A 3 27.16 -37.63 -11.25
CA THR A 3 25.71 -37.56 -11.47
C THR A 3 25.21 -36.12 -11.29
N PRO A 4 24.39 -35.57 -12.21
CA PRO A 4 23.87 -34.22 -12.05
C PRO A 4 22.88 -34.15 -10.87
N CYS A 5 23.11 -33.19 -9.98
CA CYS A 5 22.27 -32.89 -8.81
C CYS A 5 20.80 -32.68 -9.19
N ARG A 6 19.90 -33.52 -8.62
CA ARG A 6 18.43 -33.44 -8.68
C ARG A 6 17.81 -32.12 -8.17
N HIS A 7 18.60 -31.14 -7.73
CA HIS A 7 18.14 -29.83 -7.25
C HIS A 7 17.94 -28.76 -8.34
N LEU A 8 18.36 -29.02 -9.58
CA LEU A 8 18.21 -28.06 -10.68
C LEU A 8 16.91 -28.25 -11.48
N GLN A 9 16.34 -29.46 -11.52
CA GLN A 9 15.09 -29.76 -12.24
C GLN A 9 13.82 -29.16 -11.59
N SER A 10 13.90 -28.65 -10.35
CA SER A 10 12.73 -28.08 -9.63
C SER A 10 12.55 -26.56 -9.80
N LYS A 11 13.50 -25.86 -10.42
CA LYS A 11 13.43 -24.39 -10.63
C LYS A 11 12.74 -24.00 -11.94
N GLU A 12 12.83 -24.82 -12.99
CA GLU A 12 12.20 -24.54 -14.30
C GLU A 12 10.68 -24.72 -14.30
N SER A 13 10.11 -25.57 -13.43
CA SER A 13 8.65 -25.74 -13.38
C SER A 13 7.91 -24.58 -12.69
N LEU A 14 8.61 -23.69 -11.99
CA LEU A 14 8.01 -22.62 -11.19
C LEU A 14 7.74 -21.32 -11.98
N THR A 15 8.54 -21.04 -13.01
CA THR A 15 8.39 -19.83 -13.83
C THR A 15 7.12 -19.90 -14.68
N LYS A 16 6.73 -21.09 -15.14
CA LYS A 16 5.59 -21.33 -16.04
C LYS A 16 4.22 -20.94 -15.48
N HIS A 17 4.02 -20.96 -14.16
CA HIS A 17 2.73 -20.62 -13.54
C HIS A 17 2.70 -19.24 -12.86
N THR A 18 3.86 -18.67 -12.51
CA THR A 18 3.94 -17.38 -11.79
C THR A 18 4.00 -16.18 -12.73
N VAL A 19 4.45 -16.39 -13.98
CA VAL A 19 4.52 -15.39 -15.04
C VAL A 19 3.74 -15.91 -16.24
N VAL A 20 2.77 -15.12 -16.70
CA VAL A 20 1.95 -15.42 -17.87
C VAL A 20 2.27 -14.38 -18.93
N ASN A 21 3.06 -14.77 -19.94
CA ASN A 21 3.36 -13.90 -21.08
C ASN A 21 2.31 -14.13 -22.17
N MET A 22 1.45 -13.14 -22.38
CA MET A 22 0.43 -13.09 -23.43
C MET A 22 0.80 -12.09 -24.53
N SER A 23 1.95 -11.42 -24.41
CA SER A 23 2.41 -10.46 -25.41
C SER A 23 3.20 -11.14 -26.52
N LYS A 24 3.33 -10.46 -27.66
CA LYS A 24 4.21 -10.90 -28.76
C LYS A 24 5.70 -10.80 -28.42
N ARG A 25 6.05 -10.07 -27.36
CA ARG A 25 7.43 -9.87 -26.93
C ARG A 25 7.96 -11.12 -26.22
N SER A 26 9.05 -11.69 -26.73
CA SER A 26 9.80 -12.73 -26.03
C SER A 26 10.52 -12.16 -24.80
N LEU A 27 10.43 -12.85 -23.67
CA LEU A 27 11.12 -12.49 -22.43
C LEU A 27 12.42 -13.26 -22.32
N SER A 28 13.50 -12.60 -21.90
CA SER A 28 14.73 -13.28 -21.52
C SER A 28 14.57 -14.01 -20.18
N SER A 29 15.39 -15.04 -19.94
CA SER A 29 15.36 -15.81 -18.67
C SER A 29 15.48 -14.91 -17.43
N SER A 30 16.32 -13.87 -17.50
CA SER A 30 16.48 -12.89 -16.40
C SER A 30 15.23 -12.04 -16.17
N GLU A 31 14.49 -11.69 -17.23
CA GLU A 31 13.23 -10.95 -17.13
C GLU A 31 12.13 -11.82 -16.53
N GLU A 32 12.00 -13.07 -16.99
CA GLU A 32 11.05 -14.02 -16.39
C GLU A 32 11.33 -14.25 -14.91
N LYS A 33 12.61 -14.44 -14.55
CA LYS A 33 13.03 -14.62 -13.15
C LYS A 33 12.67 -13.40 -12.29
N VAL A 34 12.91 -12.19 -12.77
CA VAL A 34 12.54 -10.94 -12.07
C VAL A 34 11.02 -10.82 -11.90
N LEU A 35 10.24 -11.14 -12.93
CA LEU A 35 8.77 -11.10 -12.88
C LEU A 35 8.20 -12.18 -11.96
N ALA A 36 8.86 -13.34 -11.87
CA ALA A 36 8.50 -14.47 -11.02
C ALA A 36 8.66 -14.15 -9.51
N LEU A 37 9.58 -13.24 -9.13
CA LEU A 37 9.68 -12.72 -7.76
C LEU A 37 8.40 -12.00 -7.29
N GLY A 38 7.57 -11.56 -8.25
CA GLY A 38 6.32 -10.86 -8.01
C GLY A 38 6.51 -9.35 -7.82
N LEU A 39 5.49 -8.58 -8.23
CA LEU A 39 5.58 -7.12 -8.28
C LEU A 39 5.70 -6.47 -6.87
N ASN A 40 5.35 -7.19 -5.81
CA ASN A 40 5.53 -6.72 -4.42
C ASN A 40 6.95 -6.91 -3.87
N PHE A 41 7.84 -7.62 -4.58
CA PHE A 41 9.23 -7.80 -4.19
C PHE A 41 9.94 -6.45 -4.03
N LYS A 42 10.80 -6.35 -3.01
CA LYS A 42 11.53 -5.13 -2.66
C LYS A 42 13.00 -5.28 -2.95
N LEU A 43 13.54 -4.33 -3.70
CA LEU A 43 14.97 -4.22 -3.93
C LEU A 43 15.64 -3.41 -2.81
N ILE A 44 16.95 -3.63 -2.66
CA ILE A 44 17.80 -2.85 -1.78
C ILE A 44 18.00 -1.45 -2.39
N PRO A 45 17.77 -0.35 -1.63
CA PRO A 45 18.08 1.01 -2.06
C PRO A 45 19.53 1.21 -2.50
N ARG A 46 19.73 1.99 -3.57
CA ARG A 46 21.09 2.39 -4.03
C ARG A 46 21.72 3.41 -3.09
N SER A 47 20.89 4.32 -2.58
CA SER A 47 21.24 5.38 -1.65
C SER A 47 20.35 5.29 -0.42
N LEU A 48 20.85 5.85 0.68
CA LEU A 48 20.12 5.99 1.92
C LEU A 48 18.98 7.00 1.72
N PRO A 49 17.70 6.65 2.01
CA PRO A 49 16.56 7.55 1.86
C PRO A 49 16.51 8.56 3.02
N LYS A 50 17.49 9.47 3.07
CA LYS A 50 17.65 10.46 4.15
C LYS A 50 16.38 11.30 4.33
N GLU A 51 15.80 11.78 3.23
CA GLU A 51 14.61 12.63 3.22
C GLU A 51 13.38 11.94 3.83
N GLU A 52 13.14 10.66 3.49
CA GLU A 52 12.01 9.88 4.01
C GLU A 52 12.15 9.67 5.52
N ILE A 53 13.38 9.47 6.00
CA ILE A 53 13.66 9.31 7.43
C ILE A 53 13.37 10.62 8.16
N ILE A 54 13.86 11.75 7.65
CA ILE A 54 13.65 13.08 8.25
C ILE A 54 12.16 13.41 8.30
N GLN A 55 11.45 13.30 7.18
CA GLN A 55 10.01 13.58 7.12
C GLN A 55 9.19 12.69 8.05
N ALA A 56 9.66 11.47 8.31
CA ALA A 56 9.00 10.56 9.22
C ALA A 56 9.28 10.88 10.69
N THR A 57 10.53 11.19 11.06
CA THR A 57 10.91 11.42 12.47
C THR A 57 10.51 12.81 12.96
N GLU A 58 10.65 13.83 12.13
CA GLU A 58 10.50 15.23 12.53
C GLU A 58 9.16 15.56 13.21
N PRO A 59 7.99 15.15 12.69
CA PRO A 59 6.70 15.47 13.33
C PRO A 59 6.56 14.88 14.73
N THR A 60 7.19 13.73 14.98
CA THR A 60 7.15 13.06 16.27
C THR A 60 8.09 13.73 17.27
N LEU A 61 9.28 14.11 16.81
CA LEU A 61 10.30 14.73 17.66
C LEU A 61 9.95 16.18 18.04
N ARG A 62 9.19 16.89 17.21
CA ARG A 62 8.62 18.21 17.55
C ARG A 62 7.71 18.20 18.79
N ARG A 63 7.25 17.03 19.24
CA ARG A 63 6.41 16.88 20.44
C ARG A 63 7.22 16.62 21.71
N LEU A 64 8.52 16.41 21.59
CA LEU A 64 9.43 16.23 22.72
C LEU A 64 10.04 17.57 23.12
N ASP A 65 10.67 17.60 24.29
CA ASP A 65 11.54 18.70 24.67
C ASP A 65 12.73 18.79 23.70
N LYS A 66 13.21 20.03 23.52
CA LYS A 66 14.22 20.35 22.51
C LYS A 66 15.52 19.56 22.72
N THR A 67 15.98 19.43 23.97
CA THR A 67 17.21 18.72 24.32
C THR A 67 17.12 17.24 23.94
N THR A 68 16.05 16.55 24.34
CA THR A 68 15.82 15.14 24.00
C THR A 68 15.66 14.95 22.49
N ALA A 69 14.95 15.86 21.81
CA ALA A 69 14.83 15.81 20.36
C ALA A 69 16.21 15.89 19.68
N ASP A 70 17.05 16.86 20.09
CA ASP A 70 18.39 17.06 19.54
C ASP A 70 19.32 15.86 19.79
N GLU A 71 19.26 15.26 20.99
CA GLU A 71 20.01 14.02 21.29
C GLU A 71 19.63 12.87 20.36
N ILE A 72 18.32 12.63 20.17
CA ILE A 72 17.82 11.60 19.26
C ILE A 72 18.28 11.88 17.82
N LEU A 73 18.27 13.14 17.40
CA LEU A 73 18.71 13.55 16.06
C LEU A 73 20.20 13.28 15.83
N VAL A 74 21.04 13.55 16.83
CA VAL A 74 22.48 13.25 16.79
C VAL A 74 22.72 11.74 16.70
N ASP A 75 22.04 10.95 17.53
CA ASP A 75 22.15 9.50 17.54
C ASP A 75 21.71 8.86 16.22
N ILE A 76 20.57 9.30 15.68
CA ILE A 76 20.08 8.85 14.36
C ILE A 76 21.09 9.26 13.28
N SER A 77 21.61 10.48 13.31
CA SER A 77 22.60 10.94 12.34
C SER A 77 23.87 10.11 12.38
N GLN A 78 24.36 9.76 13.57
CA GLN A 78 25.52 8.90 13.73
C GLN A 78 25.25 7.48 13.19
N ALA A 79 24.06 6.94 13.45
CA ALA A 79 23.63 5.64 12.92
C ALA A 79 23.60 5.62 11.38
N LEU A 80 23.11 6.71 10.79
CA LEU A 80 23.03 6.88 9.34
C LEU A 80 24.41 7.08 8.71
N ARG A 81 25.32 7.80 9.37
CA ARG A 81 26.73 7.97 8.94
C ARG A 81 27.49 6.65 8.91
N LYS A 82 27.29 5.80 9.93
CA LYS A 82 27.92 4.48 10.04
C LYS A 82 27.23 3.40 9.21
N HIS A 83 26.16 3.74 8.48
CA HIS A 83 25.37 2.76 7.73
C HIS A 83 26.20 2.07 6.63
N LYS A 84 26.25 0.74 6.68
CA LYS A 84 26.78 -0.11 5.61
C LYS A 84 25.69 -1.08 5.15
N ASN A 85 25.53 -1.22 3.84
CA ASN A 85 24.61 -2.20 3.27
C ASN A 85 25.24 -3.59 3.30
N HIS A 86 24.84 -4.42 4.27
CA HIS A 86 25.37 -5.77 4.47
C HIS A 86 24.73 -6.86 3.59
N LYS A 87 23.65 -6.54 2.86
CA LYS A 87 23.04 -7.48 1.92
C LYS A 87 23.64 -7.32 0.52
N PRO A 88 23.89 -8.42 -0.21
CA PRO A 88 24.39 -8.36 -1.58
C PRO A 88 23.40 -7.55 -2.44
N LYS A 89 23.93 -6.59 -3.20
CA LYS A 89 23.14 -5.80 -4.16
C LYS A 89 22.48 -6.76 -5.15
N PRO A 90 21.27 -6.45 -5.68
CA PRO A 90 20.67 -7.22 -6.77
C PRO A 90 21.68 -7.43 -7.89
N ASN A 91 21.71 -8.64 -8.47
CA ASN A 91 22.66 -8.96 -9.55
C ASN A 91 22.53 -7.93 -10.68
N ARG A 92 23.64 -7.60 -11.35
CA ARG A 92 23.67 -6.65 -12.47
C ARG A 92 22.64 -7.03 -13.54
N GLU A 93 22.45 -8.33 -13.75
CA GLU A 93 21.46 -8.92 -14.66
C GLU A 93 20.01 -8.58 -14.27
N ASP A 94 19.60 -8.79 -13.01
CA ASP A 94 18.23 -8.49 -12.55
C ASP A 94 17.90 -7.01 -12.78
N ARG A 95 18.87 -6.12 -12.58
CA ARG A 95 18.69 -4.68 -12.83
C ARG A 95 18.58 -4.36 -14.32
N SER A 96 19.37 -5.03 -15.15
CA SER A 96 19.28 -4.90 -16.61
C SER A 96 17.91 -5.33 -17.11
N ALA A 97 17.42 -6.49 -16.62
CA ALA A 97 16.10 -7.01 -16.91
C ALA A 97 14.98 -6.02 -16.50
N ILE A 98 15.02 -5.47 -15.28
CA ILE A 98 14.04 -4.46 -14.84
C ILE A 98 14.09 -3.21 -15.73
N LYS A 99 15.29 -2.77 -16.13
CA LYS A 99 15.46 -1.60 -16.99
C LYS A 99 14.88 -1.86 -18.39
N SER A 100 15.19 -3.00 -18.99
CA SER A 100 14.67 -3.45 -20.28
C SER A 100 13.13 -3.49 -20.27
N LEU A 101 12.54 -4.18 -19.28
CA LEU A 101 11.08 -4.25 -19.10
C LEU A 101 10.43 -2.87 -18.90
N CYS A 102 11.08 -1.95 -18.20
CA CYS A 102 10.56 -0.60 -17.96
C CYS A 102 10.61 0.30 -19.21
N GLN A 103 11.63 0.11 -20.05
CA GLN A 103 11.85 0.91 -21.25
C GLN A 103 10.90 0.54 -22.38
N ASP A 104 10.53 -0.73 -22.48
CA ASP A 104 9.57 -1.19 -23.47
C ASP A 104 8.16 -0.66 -23.21
N LYS A 105 7.63 0.10 -24.17
CA LYS A 105 6.29 0.69 -24.13
C LYS A 105 5.24 -0.11 -24.88
N SER A 106 5.66 -1.15 -25.61
CA SER A 106 4.76 -2.04 -26.37
C SER A 106 3.99 -3.00 -25.47
N ILE A 107 4.42 -3.19 -24.22
CA ILE A 107 3.81 -4.13 -23.28
C ILE A 107 3.23 -3.45 -22.03
N HIS A 108 2.27 -4.13 -21.41
CA HIS A 108 1.76 -3.87 -20.07
C HIS A 108 2.10 -5.01 -19.12
N ILE A 109 2.70 -4.67 -17.97
CA ILE A 109 3.01 -5.61 -16.90
C ILE A 109 1.99 -5.42 -15.77
N LEU A 110 1.16 -6.43 -15.53
CA LEU A 110 -0.01 -6.37 -14.66
C LEU A 110 0.00 -7.49 -13.63
N LEU A 111 -0.89 -7.39 -12.63
CA LEU A 111 -1.21 -8.50 -11.75
C LEU A 111 -2.46 -9.17 -12.31
N ALA A 112 -2.45 -10.50 -12.34
CA ALA A 112 -3.65 -11.28 -12.59
C ALA A 112 -4.70 -11.01 -11.50
N ASP A 113 -5.97 -11.13 -11.89
CA ASP A 113 -7.12 -10.97 -11.01
C ASP A 113 -7.17 -11.99 -9.86
N LYS A 114 -6.68 -13.21 -10.12
CA LYS A 114 -6.59 -14.32 -9.16
C LYS A 114 -5.21 -14.96 -9.21
N GLY A 115 -4.81 -15.58 -8.12
CA GLY A 115 -3.58 -16.40 -8.08
C GLY A 115 -2.27 -15.64 -7.90
N ASN A 116 -2.31 -14.30 -7.84
CA ASN A 116 -1.11 -13.46 -7.70
C ASN A 116 -0.07 -13.79 -8.78
N ALA A 117 -0.45 -14.01 -10.05
CA ALA A 117 0.48 -14.15 -11.18
C ALA A 117 0.86 -12.78 -11.76
N THR A 118 2.04 -12.67 -12.37
CA THR A 118 2.44 -11.50 -13.16
C THR A 118 2.06 -11.74 -14.61
N VAL A 119 1.30 -10.84 -15.21
CA VAL A 119 0.84 -10.97 -16.60
C VAL A 119 1.54 -9.92 -17.45
N VAL A 120 2.08 -10.34 -18.59
CA VAL A 120 2.63 -9.44 -19.62
C VAL A 120 1.68 -9.50 -20.81
N MET A 121 1.12 -8.36 -21.22
CA MET A 121 0.17 -8.26 -22.34
C MET A 121 0.66 -7.21 -23.34
N ASP A 122 0.28 -7.34 -24.60
CA ASP A 122 0.47 -6.28 -25.58
C ASP A 122 -0.36 -5.05 -25.17
N ARG A 123 0.26 -3.87 -25.31
CA ARG A 123 -0.36 -2.61 -24.89
C ARG A 123 -1.58 -2.27 -25.74
N VAL A 124 -1.48 -2.47 -27.05
CA VAL A 124 -2.58 -2.21 -27.98
C VAL A 124 -3.81 -3.07 -27.65
N GLU A 125 -3.60 -4.37 -27.39
CA GLU A 125 -4.69 -5.27 -27.01
C GLU A 125 -5.32 -4.87 -25.67
N TYR A 126 -4.49 -4.54 -24.67
CA TYR A 126 -4.99 -4.10 -23.37
C TYR A 126 -5.78 -2.78 -23.47
N ASP A 127 -5.27 -1.79 -24.21
CA ASP A 127 -5.94 -0.51 -24.40
C ASP A 127 -7.27 -0.67 -25.15
N GLN A 128 -7.34 -1.57 -26.14
CA GLN A 128 -8.59 -1.93 -26.81
C GLN A 128 -9.61 -2.53 -25.83
N LYS A 129 -9.21 -3.53 -25.03
CA LYS A 129 -10.07 -4.15 -24.01
C LYS A 129 -10.58 -3.12 -22.99
N ILE A 130 -9.79 -2.11 -22.67
CA ILE A 130 -10.22 -1.00 -21.80
C ILE A 130 -11.27 -0.14 -22.49
N MET A 131 -11.05 0.23 -23.76
CA MET A 131 -12.02 1.02 -24.53
C MET A 131 -13.34 0.27 -24.71
N ASP A 132 -13.32 -1.03 -24.95
CA ASP A 132 -14.53 -1.86 -25.04
C ASP A 132 -15.34 -1.80 -23.75
N ILE A 133 -14.68 -1.84 -22.58
CA ILE A 133 -15.35 -1.67 -21.28
C ILE A 133 -15.93 -0.27 -21.13
N LEU A 134 -15.18 0.77 -21.51
CA LEU A 134 -15.65 2.16 -21.39
C LEU A 134 -16.84 2.45 -22.33
N ASN A 135 -16.89 1.79 -23.49
CA ASN A 135 -17.95 1.95 -24.48
C ASN A 135 -19.17 1.06 -24.22
N SER A 136 -19.19 0.26 -23.15
CA SER A 136 -20.30 -0.64 -22.78
C SER A 136 -21.60 0.06 -22.34
N GLY A 137 -21.67 1.40 -22.37
CA GLY A 137 -22.86 2.18 -22.01
C GLY A 137 -22.96 2.58 -20.52
N SER A 138 -22.11 2.02 -19.66
CA SER A 138 -22.10 2.34 -18.20
C SER A 138 -21.29 3.59 -17.85
N TYR A 139 -20.54 4.14 -18.80
CA TYR A 139 -19.62 5.26 -18.59
C TYR A 139 -19.98 6.43 -19.50
N ARG A 140 -19.70 7.64 -19.01
CA ARG A 140 -19.88 8.88 -19.76
C ARG A 140 -18.59 9.68 -19.76
N GLU A 141 -18.15 10.10 -20.93
CA GLU A 141 -17.00 10.98 -21.08
C GLU A 141 -17.28 12.36 -20.48
N LEU A 142 -16.29 12.91 -19.77
CA LEU A 142 -16.34 14.26 -19.22
C LEU A 142 -15.31 15.14 -19.91
N ARG A 143 -15.73 16.32 -20.37
CA ARG A 143 -14.85 17.29 -21.04
C ARG A 143 -13.76 17.88 -20.13
N ILE A 144 -13.99 17.87 -18.81
CA ILE A 144 -13.10 18.50 -17.82
C ILE A 144 -12.93 17.56 -16.64
N ASP A 145 -11.69 17.41 -16.15
CA ASP A 145 -11.39 16.68 -14.92
C ASP A 145 -12.12 17.30 -13.72
N PRO A 146 -13.11 16.61 -13.12
CA PRO A 146 -13.92 17.16 -12.05
C PRO A 146 -13.21 17.14 -10.68
N THR A 147 -11.98 16.63 -10.59
CA THR A 147 -11.26 16.40 -9.31
C THR A 147 -11.22 17.65 -8.43
N VAL A 148 -10.85 18.80 -8.98
CA VAL A 148 -10.75 20.06 -8.23
C VAL A 148 -12.14 20.56 -7.82
N ALA A 149 -13.14 20.42 -8.69
CA ALA A 149 -14.51 20.82 -8.39
C ALA A 149 -15.12 19.97 -7.26
N ILE A 150 -14.87 18.65 -7.28
CA ILE A 150 -15.29 17.71 -6.23
C ILE A 150 -14.55 18.01 -4.92
N GLU A 151 -13.23 18.26 -4.97
CA GLU A 151 -12.45 18.66 -3.79
C GLU A 151 -13.04 19.91 -3.14
N ARG A 152 -13.31 20.96 -3.93
CA ARG A 152 -13.89 22.22 -3.44
C ARG A 152 -15.27 21.99 -2.82
N LYS A 153 -16.15 21.24 -3.48
CA LYS A 153 -17.50 20.93 -2.98
C LYS A 153 -17.44 20.17 -1.65
N LEU A 154 -16.53 19.21 -1.53
CA LEU A 154 -16.34 18.45 -0.29
C LEU A 154 -15.75 19.32 0.83
N GLN A 155 -14.76 20.17 0.53
CA GLN A 155 -14.21 21.12 1.50
C GLN A 155 -15.29 22.06 2.05
N GLN A 156 -16.18 22.57 1.19
CA GLN A 156 -17.31 23.42 1.61
C GLN A 156 -18.27 22.67 2.55
N LYS A 157 -18.63 21.43 2.20
CA LYS A 157 -19.50 20.60 3.06
C LYS A 157 -18.86 20.30 4.41
N LEU A 158 -17.58 19.91 4.42
CA LEU A 158 -16.85 19.65 5.67
C LEU A 158 -16.72 20.91 6.53
N LEU A 159 -16.49 22.06 5.92
CA LEU A 159 -16.44 23.34 6.63
C LEU A 159 -17.80 23.70 7.26
N SER A 160 -18.90 23.46 6.53
CA SER A 160 -20.26 23.65 7.06
C SER A 160 -20.50 22.77 8.28
N LEU A 161 -20.18 21.47 8.19
CA LEU A 161 -20.32 20.51 9.29
C LEU A 161 -19.45 20.87 10.50
N HIS A 162 -18.28 21.43 10.26
CA HIS A 162 -17.41 21.89 11.34
C HIS A 162 -17.98 23.13 12.03
N ARG A 163 -18.46 24.11 11.27
CA ARG A 163 -19.07 25.34 11.80
C ARG A 163 -20.37 25.07 12.58
N SER A 164 -21.14 24.07 12.17
CA SER A 164 -22.34 23.63 12.90
C SER A 164 -22.04 22.71 14.09
N GLY A 165 -20.76 22.45 14.40
CA GLY A 165 -20.37 21.61 15.54
C GLY A 165 -20.58 20.11 15.35
N ASN A 166 -21.00 19.64 14.17
CA ASN A 166 -21.23 18.22 13.92
C ASN A 166 -19.93 17.40 13.82
N ILE A 167 -18.80 18.05 13.55
CA ILE A 167 -17.47 17.42 13.55
C ILE A 167 -16.44 18.27 14.29
N THR A 168 -15.55 17.60 15.03
CA THR A 168 -14.46 18.25 15.76
C THR A 168 -13.41 18.83 14.81
N GLU A 169 -12.63 19.81 15.27
CA GLU A 169 -11.52 20.39 14.49
C GLU A 169 -10.49 19.33 14.08
N GLN A 170 -10.20 18.37 14.98
CA GLN A 170 -9.30 17.25 14.68
C GLN A 170 -9.84 16.39 13.53
N LEU A 171 -11.12 16.04 13.57
CA LEU A 171 -11.75 15.23 12.53
C LEU A 171 -11.85 16.02 11.21
N TYR A 172 -12.21 17.29 11.27
CA TYR A 172 -12.22 18.18 10.10
C TYR A 172 -10.85 18.19 9.40
N ARG A 173 -9.75 18.39 10.13
CA ARG A 173 -8.38 18.34 9.58
C ARG A 173 -8.03 16.99 8.96
N GLN A 174 -8.50 15.88 9.54
CA GLN A 174 -8.28 14.54 8.99
C GLN A 174 -9.07 14.28 7.70
N LEU A 175 -10.32 14.74 7.64
CA LEU A 175 -11.21 14.49 6.50
C LEU A 175 -10.95 15.43 5.32
N ARG A 176 -10.54 16.67 5.61
CA ARG A 176 -10.35 17.72 4.60
C ARG A 176 -9.31 17.29 3.56
N PRO A 177 -9.71 17.09 2.29
CA PRO A 177 -8.76 16.77 1.23
C PRO A 177 -7.89 17.99 0.89
N SER A 178 -6.66 17.73 0.42
CA SER A 178 -5.78 18.73 -0.18
C SER A 178 -4.92 18.07 -1.25
N ASN A 179 -4.69 18.77 -2.37
CA ASN A 179 -3.97 18.26 -3.55
C ASN A 179 -4.47 16.89 -4.02
N SER A 180 -5.78 16.74 -4.17
CA SER A 180 -6.37 15.46 -4.56
C SER A 180 -5.89 15.04 -5.94
N ARG A 181 -5.77 13.72 -6.12
CA ARG A 181 -5.43 13.10 -7.39
C ARG A 181 -6.69 12.58 -8.06
N CYS A 182 -6.80 12.75 -9.37
CA CYS A 182 -7.84 12.08 -10.14
C CYS A 182 -7.75 10.55 -9.89
N PRO A 183 -8.84 9.89 -9.44
CA PRO A 183 -8.91 8.44 -9.37
C PRO A 183 -8.58 7.83 -10.73
N ARG A 184 -7.88 6.69 -10.74
CA ARG A 184 -7.48 6.05 -12.00
C ARG A 184 -8.19 4.74 -12.25
N PHE A 185 -8.77 4.61 -13.43
CA PHE A 185 -9.31 3.37 -13.96
C PHE A 185 -8.21 2.48 -14.55
N PHE A 186 -8.30 1.16 -14.33
CA PHE A 186 -7.48 0.15 -15.00
C PHE A 186 -8.15 -1.22 -14.92
N GLY A 187 -7.71 -2.16 -15.76
CA GLY A 187 -8.17 -3.54 -15.80
C GLY A 187 -7.18 -4.52 -15.14
N GLN A 188 -7.69 -5.54 -14.46
CA GLN A 188 -6.88 -6.71 -14.05
C GLN A 188 -7.23 -7.93 -14.91
N PRO A 189 -6.25 -8.59 -15.56
CA PRO A 189 -6.52 -9.75 -16.41
C PRO A 189 -7.09 -10.94 -15.64
N LYS A 190 -8.29 -11.41 -16.03
CA LYS A 190 -8.91 -12.64 -15.51
C LYS A 190 -8.40 -13.85 -16.29
N ILE A 191 -7.13 -14.21 -16.11
CA ILE A 191 -6.42 -15.30 -16.84
C ILE A 191 -7.04 -16.71 -16.72
N HIS A 192 -8.07 -16.87 -15.88
CA HIS A 192 -8.82 -18.12 -15.70
C HIS A 192 -10.13 -18.17 -16.48
N LYS A 193 -10.45 -17.12 -17.22
CA LYS A 193 -11.62 -17.06 -18.09
C LYS A 193 -11.15 -17.03 -19.55
N LYS A 194 -11.96 -17.62 -20.45
CA LYS A 194 -11.74 -17.58 -21.89
C LYS A 194 -11.58 -16.13 -22.36
N GLU A 195 -10.71 -15.88 -23.34
CA GLU A 195 -10.33 -14.54 -23.85
C GLU A 195 -9.65 -13.59 -22.83
N THR A 196 -9.47 -14.01 -21.57
CA THR A 196 -8.85 -13.20 -20.51
C THR A 196 -9.45 -11.78 -20.42
N PRO A 197 -10.75 -11.65 -20.09
CA PRO A 197 -11.38 -10.36 -19.89
C PRO A 197 -10.74 -9.60 -18.73
N LEU A 198 -10.83 -8.26 -18.74
CA LEU A 198 -10.31 -7.42 -17.68
C LEU A 198 -11.36 -7.21 -16.59
N ARG A 199 -10.97 -7.29 -15.30
CA ARG A 199 -11.77 -6.76 -14.18
C ARG A 199 -11.55 -5.24 -14.09
N PRO A 200 -12.58 -4.40 -14.29
CA PRO A 200 -12.44 -2.96 -14.14
C PRO A 200 -12.23 -2.59 -12.67
N ILE A 201 -11.27 -1.72 -12.37
CA ILE A 201 -10.95 -1.23 -11.03
C ILE A 201 -10.63 0.26 -11.08
N VAL A 202 -11.20 1.02 -10.13
CA VAL A 202 -10.88 2.43 -9.91
C VAL A 202 -10.03 2.59 -8.65
N ALA A 203 -8.76 2.97 -8.81
CA ALA A 203 -7.89 3.32 -7.69
C ALA A 203 -8.12 4.76 -7.22
N SER A 204 -8.99 4.92 -6.23
CA SER A 204 -9.34 6.22 -5.62
C SER A 204 -8.37 6.67 -4.52
N ARG A 205 -7.27 5.95 -4.26
CA ARG A 205 -6.31 6.33 -3.21
C ARG A 205 -5.65 7.67 -3.54
N GLY A 206 -5.87 8.65 -2.66
CA GLY A 206 -5.42 10.04 -2.81
C GLY A 206 -6.41 10.92 -3.57
N GLY A 207 -7.58 10.40 -3.95
CA GLY A 207 -8.67 11.19 -4.51
C GLY A 207 -9.42 12.02 -3.48
N PRO A 208 -10.27 12.94 -3.93
CA PRO A 208 -10.89 13.96 -3.08
C PRO A 208 -11.75 13.36 -1.97
N THR A 209 -12.44 12.27 -2.24
CA THR A 209 -13.36 11.62 -1.29
C THR A 209 -12.71 10.53 -0.43
N ASN A 210 -11.43 10.21 -0.64
CA ASN A 210 -10.80 9.01 -0.07
C ASN A 210 -10.77 8.97 1.47
N ASN A 211 -10.47 10.10 2.13
CA ASN A 211 -10.46 10.17 3.60
C ASN A 211 -11.89 10.09 4.16
N THR A 212 -12.81 10.84 3.57
CA THR A 212 -14.24 10.84 3.94
C THR A 212 -14.87 9.47 3.76
N ALA A 213 -14.65 8.81 2.62
CA ALA A 213 -15.16 7.46 2.36
C ALA A 213 -14.66 6.45 3.40
N ARG A 214 -13.38 6.50 3.76
CA ARG A 214 -12.82 5.66 4.84
C ARG A 214 -13.43 5.93 6.20
N HIS A 215 -13.78 7.18 6.49
CA HIS A 215 -14.44 7.53 7.74
C HIS A 215 -15.90 7.07 7.76
N LEU A 216 -16.64 7.33 6.68
CA LEU A 216 -18.02 6.83 6.52
C LEU A 216 -18.09 5.31 6.62
N ALA A 217 -17.16 4.58 5.99
CA ALA A 217 -17.09 3.13 6.11
C ALA A 217 -16.95 2.65 7.57
N LYS A 218 -16.28 3.42 8.46
CA LYS A 218 -16.21 3.09 9.89
C LYS A 218 -17.54 3.31 10.59
N ILE A 219 -18.27 4.37 10.22
CA ILE A 219 -19.60 4.69 10.78
C ILE A 219 -20.63 3.66 10.32
N LEU A 220 -20.57 3.24 9.06
CA LEU A 220 -21.48 2.27 8.47
C LEU A 220 -21.14 0.83 8.87
N ARG A 221 -19.93 0.57 9.36
CA ARG A 221 -19.46 -0.78 9.72
C ARG A 221 -20.41 -1.53 10.67
N PRO A 222 -21.01 -0.93 11.70
CA PRO A 222 -21.96 -1.64 12.56
C PRO A 222 -23.28 -2.00 11.86
N LEU A 223 -23.66 -1.27 10.82
CA LEU A 223 -24.86 -1.60 10.02
C LEU A 223 -24.58 -2.78 9.06
N VAL A 224 -23.31 -2.95 8.69
CA VAL A 224 -22.84 -4.02 7.80
C VAL A 224 -22.37 -5.21 8.63
N GLY A 225 -23.16 -6.28 8.66
CA GLY A 225 -22.74 -7.58 9.22
C GLY A 225 -23.25 -7.92 10.63
N ASN A 226 -24.27 -7.21 11.11
CA ASN A 226 -25.01 -7.59 12.34
C ASN A 226 -26.17 -8.57 12.06
N SER A 227 -26.40 -8.98 10.80
CA SER A 227 -27.37 -10.02 10.51
C SER A 227 -26.86 -11.38 10.96
N GLN A 228 -27.74 -12.22 11.50
CA GLN A 228 -27.44 -13.62 11.85
C GLN A 228 -26.90 -14.47 10.67
N HIS A 229 -27.13 -14.03 9.43
CA HIS A 229 -26.69 -14.70 8.20
C HIS A 229 -25.35 -14.19 7.65
N HIS A 230 -24.67 -13.25 8.33
CA HIS A 230 -23.39 -12.73 7.86
C HIS A 230 -22.22 -13.48 8.48
N ILE A 231 -21.41 -14.09 7.62
CA ILE A 231 -20.17 -14.75 8.01
C ILE A 231 -18.99 -13.80 7.75
N LYS A 232 -18.20 -13.50 8.77
CA LYS A 232 -17.09 -12.54 8.69
C LYS A 232 -15.86 -13.13 8.00
N ASN A 233 -15.61 -14.42 8.19
CA ASN A 233 -14.44 -15.13 7.70
C ASN A 233 -14.61 -16.65 7.79
N SER A 234 -13.65 -17.38 7.23
CA SER A 234 -13.64 -18.84 7.22
C SER A 234 -13.58 -19.47 8.61
N ASP A 235 -12.99 -18.81 9.62
CA ASP A 235 -12.97 -19.38 10.98
C ASP A 235 -14.39 -19.43 11.57
N GLU A 236 -15.18 -18.36 11.37
CA GLU A 236 -16.60 -18.31 11.77
C GLU A 236 -17.45 -19.30 10.97
N PHE A 237 -17.22 -19.40 9.66
CA PHE A 237 -17.86 -20.42 8.82
C PHE A 237 -17.65 -21.84 9.36
N LEU A 238 -16.39 -22.19 9.65
CA LEU A 238 -16.02 -23.50 10.15
C LEU A 238 -16.65 -23.81 11.51
N SER A 239 -16.76 -22.82 12.39
CA SER A 239 -17.45 -22.99 13.67
C SER A 239 -18.94 -23.29 13.51
N ILE A 240 -19.59 -22.76 12.48
CA ILE A 240 -21.01 -23.00 12.19
C ILE A 240 -21.21 -24.42 11.63
N ILE A 241 -20.36 -24.85 10.70
CA ILE A 241 -20.55 -26.14 10.01
C ILE A 241 -20.02 -27.35 10.81
N GLN A 242 -19.21 -27.13 11.86
CA GLN A 242 -18.62 -28.21 12.65
C GLN A 242 -19.68 -29.11 13.31
N ASP A 243 -20.77 -28.50 13.78
CA ASP A 243 -21.86 -29.20 14.48
C ASP A 243 -22.96 -29.67 13.52
N LEU A 244 -22.87 -29.30 12.24
CA LEU A 244 -23.84 -29.67 11.23
C LEU A 244 -23.74 -31.16 10.88
N ARG A 245 -24.90 -31.82 10.75
CA ARG A 245 -25.03 -33.20 10.28
C ARG A 245 -26.05 -33.24 9.16
N LEU A 246 -25.59 -33.61 7.97
CA LEU A 246 -26.41 -33.65 6.77
C LEU A 246 -27.20 -34.96 6.71
N LYS A 247 -28.49 -34.86 6.41
CA LYS A 247 -29.39 -35.98 6.20
C LYS A 247 -29.26 -36.53 4.77
N PRO A 248 -29.71 -37.76 4.52
CA PRO A 248 -29.89 -38.27 3.16
C PRO A 248 -30.87 -37.37 2.40
N GLY A 249 -30.44 -36.85 1.23
CA GLY A 249 -31.25 -35.94 0.41
C GLY A 249 -30.89 -34.46 0.55
N ASP A 250 -30.21 -34.05 1.63
CA ASP A 250 -29.67 -32.69 1.75
C ASP A 250 -28.60 -32.46 0.69
N ILE A 251 -28.55 -31.25 0.12
CA ILE A 251 -27.57 -30.87 -0.91
C ILE A 251 -26.82 -29.63 -0.45
N MET A 252 -25.48 -29.66 -0.47
CA MET A 252 -24.69 -28.44 -0.28
C MET A 252 -24.66 -27.61 -1.56
N VAL A 253 -25.00 -26.33 -1.45
CA VAL A 253 -25.13 -25.41 -2.58
C VAL A 253 -24.48 -24.07 -2.24
N SER A 254 -23.85 -23.43 -3.21
CA SER A 254 -23.46 -22.03 -3.11
C SER A 254 -24.10 -21.17 -4.19
N PHE A 255 -24.59 -20.00 -3.80
CA PHE A 255 -25.14 -19.00 -4.71
C PHE A 255 -24.19 -17.80 -4.82
N ASP A 256 -23.98 -17.30 -6.04
CA ASP A 256 -23.16 -16.12 -6.35
C ASP A 256 -23.97 -15.11 -7.16
N VAL A 257 -23.92 -13.83 -6.79
CA VAL A 257 -24.62 -12.75 -7.51
C VAL A 257 -23.78 -12.24 -8.67
N VAL A 258 -24.38 -12.23 -9.87
CA VAL A 258 -23.71 -11.76 -11.08
C VAL A 258 -23.55 -10.24 -11.06
N SER A 259 -22.31 -9.78 -10.91
CA SER A 259 -21.90 -8.37 -11.13
C SER A 259 -22.68 -7.35 -10.30
N LEU A 260 -22.92 -7.67 -9.02
CA LEU A 260 -23.72 -6.87 -8.08
C LEU A 260 -23.43 -5.36 -8.10
N LEU A 261 -22.16 -4.95 -8.18
CA LEU A 261 -21.77 -3.52 -8.15
C LEU A 261 -22.26 -2.70 -9.34
N THR A 262 -22.46 -3.31 -10.52
CA THR A 262 -22.99 -2.62 -11.71
C THR A 262 -24.51 -2.72 -11.81
N SER A 263 -25.10 -3.68 -11.10
CA SER A 263 -26.56 -3.90 -11.09
C SER A 263 -27.33 -2.99 -10.12
N VAL A 264 -26.64 -2.34 -9.17
CA VAL A 264 -27.26 -1.41 -8.21
C VAL A 264 -27.28 0.02 -8.80
N HIS A 265 -28.48 0.52 -9.11
CA HIS A 265 -28.65 1.89 -9.63
C HIS A 265 -28.51 2.95 -8.53
N PRO A 266 -27.69 4.01 -8.72
CA PRO A 266 -27.51 5.07 -7.71
C PRO A 266 -28.74 5.93 -7.41
N THR A 267 -29.80 5.81 -8.21
CA THR A 267 -31.00 6.67 -8.15
C THR A 267 -32.09 6.16 -7.21
N GLN A 268 -31.99 4.94 -6.68
CA GLN A 268 -32.87 4.52 -5.60
C GLN A 268 -32.42 5.22 -4.32
N ALA A 269 -33.33 5.93 -3.66
CA ALA A 269 -33.06 6.52 -2.36
C ALA A 269 -32.48 5.43 -1.45
N LEU A 270 -31.34 5.70 -0.82
CA LEU A 270 -30.79 4.76 0.15
C LEU A 270 -31.88 4.52 1.20
N PRO A 271 -32.25 3.26 1.46
CA PRO A 271 -33.23 2.97 2.49
C PRO A 271 -32.70 3.49 3.83
N PRO A 272 -33.58 3.76 4.81
CA PRO A 272 -33.14 4.23 6.11
C PRO A 272 -32.08 3.27 6.68
N PRO A 273 -31.16 3.75 7.52
CA PRO A 273 -30.00 2.96 7.96
C PRO A 273 -30.32 1.58 8.58
N GLN A 274 -31.55 1.43 9.06
CA GLN A 274 -32.10 0.22 9.69
C GLN A 274 -32.42 -0.88 8.67
N ASP A 275 -32.70 -0.49 7.43
CA ASP A 275 -33.11 -1.35 6.32
C ASP A 275 -31.97 -1.57 5.30
N LEU A 276 -30.77 -1.05 5.60
CA LEU A 276 -29.57 -1.31 4.82
C LEU A 276 -29.09 -2.73 5.07
N ALA A 277 -29.59 -3.68 4.27
CA ALA A 277 -29.00 -5.01 4.18
C ALA A 277 -27.65 -4.93 3.43
N PRO A 278 -26.58 -5.56 3.95
CA PRO A 278 -25.33 -5.63 3.21
C PRO A 278 -25.54 -6.42 1.91
N PRO A 279 -24.94 -5.98 0.78
CA PRO A 279 -24.96 -6.76 -0.45
C PRO A 279 -24.35 -8.14 -0.19
N VAL A 280 -25.10 -9.20 -0.49
CA VAL A 280 -24.65 -10.59 -0.39
C VAL A 280 -23.99 -10.98 -1.71
N ASP A 281 -22.75 -11.47 -1.66
CA ASP A 281 -21.96 -11.87 -2.84
C ASP A 281 -21.96 -13.40 -2.94
N ASP A 282 -21.27 -14.08 -2.00
CA ASP A 282 -21.21 -15.54 -1.88
C ASP A 282 -22.10 -16.04 -0.72
N THR A 283 -23.02 -16.97 -0.99
CA THR A 283 -23.88 -17.62 0.02
C THR A 283 -23.65 -19.12 0.03
N PHE A 284 -23.57 -19.73 1.21
CA PHE A 284 -23.55 -21.18 1.39
C PHE A 284 -24.87 -21.65 1.99
N VAL A 285 -25.49 -22.65 1.38
CA VAL A 285 -26.82 -23.15 1.73
C VAL A 285 -26.80 -24.67 1.83
N ILE A 286 -27.47 -25.19 2.86
CA ILE A 286 -27.86 -26.59 2.92
C ILE A 286 -29.30 -26.65 2.41
N TRP A 287 -29.50 -27.29 1.28
CA TRP A 287 -30.79 -27.40 0.63
C TRP A 287 -31.47 -28.71 1.02
N GLU A 288 -32.59 -28.61 1.74
CA GLU A 288 -33.32 -29.76 2.30
C GLU A 288 -34.53 -30.19 1.44
N HIS A 289 -34.81 -29.50 0.33
CA HIS A 289 -36.04 -29.69 -0.46
C HIS A 289 -35.86 -30.55 -1.72
N GLY A 290 -34.80 -31.35 -1.77
CA GLY A 290 -34.52 -32.27 -2.86
C GLY A 290 -34.02 -31.60 -4.15
N GLN A 291 -33.39 -32.40 -5.01
CA GLN A 291 -32.72 -31.93 -6.22
C GLN A 291 -33.67 -31.26 -7.23
N ASP A 292 -34.88 -31.80 -7.38
CA ASP A 292 -35.83 -31.38 -8.41
C ASP A 292 -36.34 -29.94 -8.19
N ASN A 293 -36.44 -29.51 -6.92
CA ASN A 293 -36.90 -28.17 -6.57
C ASN A 293 -35.79 -27.12 -6.57
N LEU A 294 -34.53 -27.54 -6.60
CA LEU A 294 -33.39 -26.63 -6.48
C LEU A 294 -33.28 -25.68 -7.68
N GLN A 295 -33.55 -26.19 -8.89
CA GLN A 295 -33.56 -25.36 -10.09
C GLN A 295 -34.73 -24.37 -10.08
N LEU A 296 -35.92 -24.80 -9.65
CA LEU A 296 -37.09 -23.92 -9.50
C LEU A 296 -36.82 -22.77 -8.53
N PHE A 297 -36.06 -23.03 -7.45
CA PHE A 297 -35.66 -21.98 -6.52
C PHE A 297 -34.70 -20.97 -7.15
N LEU A 298 -33.72 -21.42 -7.93
CA LEU A 298 -32.83 -20.51 -8.67
C LEU A 298 -33.61 -19.65 -9.68
N ASP A 299 -34.53 -20.26 -10.41
CA ASP A 299 -35.38 -19.57 -11.38
C ASP A 299 -36.27 -18.54 -10.69
N HIS A 300 -36.82 -18.88 -9.52
CA HIS A 300 -37.57 -17.95 -8.67
C HIS A 300 -36.70 -16.76 -8.24
N LEU A 301 -35.49 -16.98 -7.71
CA LEU A 301 -34.56 -15.90 -7.32
C LEU A 301 -34.26 -14.96 -8.49
N ASN A 302 -34.03 -15.51 -9.67
CA ASN A 302 -33.77 -14.75 -10.89
C ASN A 302 -35.00 -14.01 -11.44
N GLY A 303 -36.21 -14.44 -11.05
CA GLY A 303 -37.47 -13.77 -11.36
C GLY A 303 -37.80 -12.58 -10.44
N LEU A 304 -37.13 -12.44 -9.28
CA LEU A 304 -37.44 -11.39 -8.30
C LEU A 304 -37.06 -9.98 -8.77
N HIS A 305 -36.00 -9.84 -9.58
CA HIS A 305 -35.53 -8.53 -10.02
C HIS A 305 -34.82 -8.59 -11.38
N SER A 306 -35.19 -7.71 -12.31
CA SER A 306 -34.67 -7.72 -13.69
C SER A 306 -33.15 -7.55 -13.81
N ASN A 307 -32.51 -6.87 -12.85
CA ASN A 307 -31.08 -6.52 -12.93
C ASN A 307 -30.20 -7.36 -11.99
N ILE A 308 -30.78 -8.16 -11.09
CA ILE A 308 -30.03 -9.01 -10.16
C ILE A 308 -30.21 -10.43 -10.64
N GLN A 309 -29.09 -11.12 -10.88
CA GLN A 309 -29.09 -12.50 -11.34
C GLN A 309 -28.15 -13.30 -10.44
N PHE A 310 -28.55 -14.51 -10.13
CA PHE A 310 -27.84 -15.48 -9.31
C PHE A 310 -27.33 -16.61 -10.19
N THR A 311 -26.15 -17.10 -9.83
CA THR A 311 -25.60 -18.37 -10.30
C THR A 311 -25.50 -19.34 -9.14
N MET A 312 -25.50 -20.63 -9.44
CA MET A 312 -25.52 -21.70 -8.45
C MET A 312 -24.43 -22.72 -8.75
N GLU A 313 -23.62 -23.04 -7.75
CA GLU A 313 -22.72 -24.20 -7.75
C GLU A 313 -23.24 -25.24 -6.74
N GLN A 314 -23.38 -26.48 -7.19
CA GLN A 314 -23.83 -27.59 -6.35
C GLN A 314 -22.65 -28.48 -5.98
N GLU A 315 -22.76 -29.21 -4.87
CA GLU A 315 -21.75 -30.21 -4.51
C GLU A 315 -21.57 -31.26 -5.60
N ARG A 316 -20.32 -31.69 -5.78
CA ARG A 316 -19.93 -32.75 -6.71
C ARG A 316 -19.15 -33.80 -5.95
N ASN A 317 -19.58 -35.06 -6.07
CA ASN A 317 -18.98 -36.18 -5.33
C ASN A 317 -18.93 -35.92 -3.81
N GLY A 318 -19.99 -35.31 -3.26
CA GLY A 318 -20.10 -34.98 -1.85
C GLY A 318 -19.19 -33.84 -1.39
N SER A 319 -18.63 -33.03 -2.30
CA SER A 319 -17.70 -31.93 -2.00
C SER A 319 -18.11 -30.64 -2.69
N ILE A 320 -17.95 -29.51 -2.00
CA ILE A 320 -18.18 -28.16 -2.53
C ILE A 320 -17.12 -27.19 -2.02
N LEU A 321 -16.89 -26.13 -2.80
CA LEU A 321 -15.92 -25.10 -2.51
C LEU A 321 -16.63 -23.87 -1.97
N PHE A 322 -16.23 -23.39 -0.79
CA PHE A 322 -16.76 -22.14 -0.24
C PHE A 322 -15.65 -21.34 0.44
N LEU A 323 -15.57 -20.05 0.14
CA LEU A 323 -14.46 -19.18 0.53
C LEU A 323 -13.10 -19.79 0.13
N ASP A 324 -12.33 -20.22 1.12
CA ASP A 324 -10.99 -20.78 0.99
C ASP A 324 -10.90 -22.21 1.59
N VAL A 325 -12.07 -22.84 1.73
CA VAL A 325 -12.31 -24.18 2.29
C VAL A 325 -12.94 -25.06 1.21
N GLU A 326 -12.49 -26.32 1.15
CA GLU A 326 -13.25 -27.39 0.51
C GLU A 326 -13.96 -28.17 1.61
N VAL A 327 -15.28 -28.23 1.51
CA VAL A 327 -16.17 -28.90 2.46
C VAL A 327 -16.62 -30.19 1.82
N SER A 328 -16.41 -31.31 2.50
CA SER A 328 -16.80 -32.63 1.98
C SER A 328 -17.56 -33.45 3.01
N ARG A 329 -18.61 -34.13 2.58
CA ARG A 329 -19.43 -35.01 3.42
C ARG A 329 -18.66 -36.26 3.82
N ARG A 330 -18.80 -36.66 5.10
CA ARG A 330 -18.34 -37.95 5.64
C ARG A 330 -19.50 -38.94 5.67
N GLU A 331 -19.16 -40.22 5.82
CA GLU A 331 -20.14 -41.33 5.87
C GLU A 331 -21.16 -41.17 7.02
N ASP A 332 -20.76 -40.56 8.13
CA ASP A 332 -21.63 -40.28 9.29
C ASP A 332 -22.50 -39.01 9.14
N GLY A 333 -22.52 -38.40 7.96
CA GLY A 333 -23.23 -37.15 7.67
C GLY A 333 -22.54 -35.89 8.21
N SER A 334 -21.42 -36.02 8.94
CA SER A 334 -20.62 -34.86 9.36
C SER A 334 -19.79 -34.29 8.21
N LEU A 335 -19.28 -33.07 8.39
CA LEU A 335 -18.49 -32.38 7.37
C LEU A 335 -16.99 -32.46 7.68
N ALA A 336 -16.22 -32.80 6.66
CA ALA A 336 -14.77 -32.66 6.63
C ALA A 336 -14.36 -31.39 5.89
N GLN A 337 -13.15 -30.93 6.17
CA GLN A 337 -12.69 -29.62 5.76
C GLN A 337 -11.20 -29.66 5.46
N ARG A 338 -10.82 -29.05 4.34
CA ARG A 338 -9.42 -28.85 3.96
C ARG A 338 -9.21 -27.51 3.27
N VAL A 339 -7.97 -27.05 3.29
CA VAL A 339 -7.59 -25.80 2.64
C VAL A 339 -7.76 -25.93 1.13
N TYR A 340 -8.64 -25.11 0.56
CA TYR A 340 -8.80 -25.04 -0.88
C TYR A 340 -7.86 -23.99 -1.50
N ARG A 341 -7.34 -24.31 -2.68
CA ARG A 341 -6.58 -23.41 -3.53
C ARG A 341 -7.16 -23.48 -4.93
N LYS A 342 -7.60 -22.32 -5.46
CA LYS A 342 -8.10 -22.21 -6.84
C LYS A 342 -7.03 -22.72 -7.83
N PRO A 343 -7.41 -23.27 -9.01
CA PRO A 343 -6.44 -23.74 -10.01
C PRO A 343 -5.40 -22.69 -10.44
N THR A 344 -5.77 -21.41 -10.34
CA THR A 344 -4.84 -20.28 -10.59
C THR A 344 -3.81 -20.03 -9.49
N HIS A 345 -3.89 -20.71 -8.36
CA HIS A 345 -3.02 -20.45 -7.21
C HIS A 345 -1.57 -20.80 -7.57
N THR A 346 -0.70 -19.80 -7.54
CA THR A 346 0.68 -19.95 -8.01
C THR A 346 1.67 -20.39 -6.93
N ASP A 347 1.22 -20.49 -5.67
CA ASP A 347 2.09 -20.62 -4.49
C ASP A 347 3.16 -19.53 -4.39
N ARG A 348 2.99 -18.41 -5.12
CA ARG A 348 3.88 -17.26 -5.02
C ARG A 348 3.56 -16.44 -3.79
N TYR A 349 4.39 -16.62 -2.77
CA TYR A 349 4.39 -15.82 -1.56
C TYR A 349 5.47 -14.74 -1.63
N LEU A 350 5.63 -13.96 -0.55
CA LEU A 350 6.72 -12.99 -0.49
C LEU A 350 8.05 -13.74 -0.45
N ASN A 351 8.87 -13.58 -1.48
CA ASN A 351 10.18 -14.23 -1.52
C ASN A 351 11.08 -13.75 -0.37
N SER A 352 11.78 -14.69 0.29
CA SER A 352 12.58 -14.43 1.49
C SER A 352 13.73 -13.43 1.27
N ALA A 353 14.23 -13.34 0.03
CA ALA A 353 15.30 -12.44 -0.37
C ALA A 353 14.83 -10.98 -0.49
N SER A 354 13.51 -10.74 -0.50
CA SER A 354 12.94 -9.40 -0.58
C SER A 354 13.44 -8.53 0.57
N PHE A 355 13.73 -7.26 0.29
CA PHE A 355 14.22 -6.29 1.27
C PHE A 355 13.13 -5.74 2.22
N HIS A 356 12.34 -6.64 2.79
CA HIS A 356 11.43 -6.33 3.88
C HIS A 356 12.10 -6.57 5.23
N HIS A 357 11.54 -5.95 6.28
CA HIS A 357 11.89 -6.29 7.65
C HIS A 357 11.60 -7.79 7.91
N PRO A 358 12.51 -8.56 8.55
CA PRO A 358 12.37 -10.00 8.78
C PRO A 358 11.03 -10.46 9.37
N LYS A 359 10.44 -9.66 10.28
CA LYS A 359 9.09 -9.91 10.83
C LYS A 359 8.02 -10.09 9.75
N ILE A 360 8.12 -9.40 8.62
CA ILE A 360 7.18 -9.54 7.49
C ILE A 360 7.33 -10.93 6.87
N ASN A 361 8.56 -11.39 6.59
CA ASN A 361 8.79 -12.74 6.05
C ASN A 361 8.28 -13.81 7.02
N SER A 362 8.54 -13.67 8.33
CA SER A 362 8.03 -14.58 9.36
C SER A 362 6.50 -14.56 9.47
N SER A 363 5.86 -13.41 9.22
CA SER A 363 4.40 -13.29 9.24
C SER A 363 3.72 -14.09 8.14
N VAL A 364 4.39 -14.27 6.98
CA VAL A 364 3.88 -15.12 5.88
C VAL A 364 3.79 -16.57 6.34
N ASN A 365 4.89 -17.13 6.89
CA ASN A 365 4.89 -18.49 7.43
C ASN A 365 3.80 -18.65 8.50
N ARG A 366 3.73 -17.72 9.46
CA ARG A 366 2.73 -17.76 10.54
C ARG A 366 1.29 -17.74 10.01
N ALA A 367 1.01 -16.91 9.00
CA ALA A 367 -0.34 -16.80 8.43
C ALA A 367 -0.75 -18.10 7.72
N LEU A 368 0.15 -18.71 6.95
CA LEU A 368 -0.13 -19.97 6.25
C LEU A 368 -0.33 -21.14 7.22
N ILE A 369 0.55 -21.27 8.22
CA ILE A 369 0.42 -22.31 9.25
C ILE A 369 -0.85 -22.09 10.06
N ARG A 370 -1.17 -20.86 10.47
CA ARG A 370 -2.44 -20.58 11.16
C ARG A 370 -3.65 -20.97 10.32
N ARG A 371 -3.64 -20.67 9.03
CA ARG A 371 -4.71 -21.09 8.11
C ARG A 371 -4.82 -22.61 8.03
N ALA A 372 -3.69 -23.33 7.97
CA ALA A 372 -3.69 -24.80 7.96
C ALA A 372 -4.35 -25.39 9.22
N TYR A 373 -4.02 -24.87 10.40
CA TYR A 373 -4.60 -25.32 11.68
C TYR A 373 -6.05 -24.90 11.88
N ASN A 374 -6.45 -23.74 11.35
CA ASN A 374 -7.82 -23.27 11.45
C ASN A 374 -8.76 -24.07 10.52
N ILE A 375 -8.30 -24.38 9.30
CA ILE A 375 -9.14 -25.01 8.27
C ILE A 375 -8.99 -26.52 8.22
N GLY A 376 -7.76 -27.03 8.25
CA GLY A 376 -7.49 -28.45 8.00
C GLY A 376 -7.94 -29.33 9.15
N ASP A 377 -8.72 -30.37 8.82
CA ASP A 377 -8.96 -31.44 9.78
C ASP A 377 -7.67 -32.25 10.07
N GLN A 378 -7.72 -33.06 11.14
CA GLN A 378 -6.56 -33.83 11.59
C GLN A 378 -5.96 -34.73 10.49
N LYS A 379 -6.79 -35.23 9.57
CA LYS A 379 -6.37 -36.11 8.47
C LYS A 379 -5.61 -35.34 7.39
N HIS A 380 -5.98 -34.10 7.10
CA HIS A 380 -5.41 -33.30 6.01
C HIS A 380 -4.32 -32.33 6.47
N LEU A 381 -4.23 -32.01 7.76
CA LEU A 381 -3.30 -31.04 8.31
C LEU A 381 -1.83 -31.33 7.94
N HIS A 382 -1.37 -32.57 8.07
CA HIS A 382 0.02 -32.94 7.74
C HIS A 382 0.35 -32.69 6.26
N LYS A 383 -0.57 -33.06 5.35
CA LYS A 383 -0.40 -32.81 3.91
C LYS A 383 -0.34 -31.32 3.60
N GLU A 384 -1.17 -30.52 4.28
CA GLU A 384 -1.20 -29.07 4.13
C GLU A 384 0.08 -28.40 4.66
N ILE A 385 0.58 -28.82 5.82
CA ILE A 385 1.86 -28.34 6.37
C ILE A 385 3.02 -28.68 5.43
N HIS A 386 3.03 -29.90 4.88
CA HIS A 386 4.03 -30.30 3.89
C HIS A 386 3.98 -29.40 2.65
N HIS A 387 2.79 -29.17 2.09
CA HIS A 387 2.61 -28.25 0.96
C HIS A 387 3.14 -26.85 1.26
N ILE A 388 2.79 -26.28 2.43
CA ILE A 388 3.26 -24.96 2.86
C ILE A 388 4.79 -24.92 2.94
N SER A 389 5.41 -25.94 3.53
CA SER A 389 6.86 -26.04 3.65
C SER A 389 7.53 -26.05 2.27
N THR A 390 7.05 -26.91 1.37
CA THR A 390 7.55 -26.98 -0.01
C THR A 390 7.37 -25.65 -0.75
N ALA A 391 6.20 -25.02 -0.63
CA ALA A 391 5.92 -23.73 -1.26
C ALA A 391 6.82 -22.62 -0.71
N LEU A 392 7.04 -22.54 0.60
CA LEU A 392 7.93 -21.54 1.21
C LEU A 392 9.39 -21.76 0.80
N GLN A 393 9.87 -23.00 0.75
CA GLN A 393 11.21 -23.31 0.25
C GLN A 393 11.40 -22.84 -1.20
N ARG A 394 10.40 -23.06 -2.05
CA ARG A 394 10.39 -22.54 -3.44
C ARG A 394 10.43 -21.01 -3.50
N ASN A 395 9.86 -20.32 -2.50
CA ASN A 395 9.96 -18.86 -2.33
C ASN A 395 11.26 -18.41 -1.62
N GLY A 396 12.25 -19.29 -1.50
CA GLY A 396 13.59 -18.98 -0.98
C GLY A 396 13.72 -19.04 0.54
N TYR A 397 12.69 -19.48 1.27
CA TYR A 397 12.80 -19.64 2.72
C TYR A 397 13.71 -20.82 3.05
N GLN A 398 14.65 -20.60 3.97
CA GLN A 398 15.49 -21.68 4.49
C GLN A 398 14.67 -22.55 5.44
N PRO A 399 14.90 -23.87 5.53
CA PRO A 399 14.16 -24.77 6.42
C PRO A 399 14.05 -24.25 7.86
N LYS A 400 15.15 -23.72 8.42
CA LYS A 400 15.19 -23.10 9.77
C LYS A 400 14.27 -21.89 9.97
N GLN A 401 13.81 -21.26 8.89
CA GLN A 401 12.88 -20.12 8.93
C GLN A 401 11.41 -20.55 8.87
N ILE A 402 11.15 -21.80 8.49
CA ILE A 402 9.82 -22.38 8.35
C ILE A 402 9.50 -23.07 9.66
N LYS A 403 8.61 -22.47 10.44
CA LYS A 403 8.16 -23.03 11.71
C LYS A 403 6.80 -23.70 11.50
N THR A 404 6.77 -25.02 11.63
CA THR A 404 5.58 -25.87 11.40
C THR A 404 5.02 -26.48 12.68
N ASP A 405 5.86 -26.65 13.70
CA ASP A 405 5.60 -27.59 14.80
C ASP A 405 4.83 -26.99 15.97
N GLN A 406 4.43 -25.72 15.87
CA GLN A 406 3.68 -25.03 16.90
C GLN A 406 2.31 -24.64 16.37
N ASP A 407 1.25 -25.20 16.96
CA ASP A 407 -0.12 -24.74 16.72
C ASP A 407 -0.22 -23.26 17.11
N PRO A 408 -0.36 -22.34 16.14
CA PRO A 408 -0.38 -20.91 16.43
C PRO A 408 -1.69 -20.46 17.11
N ARG A 409 -2.67 -21.35 17.34
CA ARG A 409 -3.85 -21.12 18.19
C ARG A 409 -3.50 -21.17 19.68
N SER A 410 -2.49 -21.95 20.06
CA SER A 410 -2.03 -22.10 21.46
C SER A 410 -1.42 -20.81 22.05
N ASN A 411 -0.94 -19.91 21.18
CA ASN A 411 -0.56 -18.55 21.55
C ASN A 411 -1.62 -17.59 21.03
N PRO A 412 -2.65 -17.23 21.84
CA PRO A 412 -3.58 -16.19 21.43
C PRO A 412 -2.79 -14.94 21.06
N LEU A 413 -3.14 -14.34 19.93
CA LEU A 413 -2.65 -13.02 19.55
C LEU A 413 -3.09 -12.05 20.64
N SER A 414 -2.22 -11.79 21.61
CA SER A 414 -2.42 -10.76 22.61
C SER A 414 -2.67 -9.42 21.90
N GLY A 415 -3.91 -8.93 21.98
CA GLY A 415 -4.26 -7.57 21.60
C GLY A 415 -5.09 -7.36 20.33
N ARG A 416 -6.13 -8.16 20.05
CA ARG A 416 -7.27 -7.65 19.26
C ARG A 416 -8.53 -7.68 20.11
N GLY A 417 -9.05 -6.50 20.45
CA GLY A 417 -10.49 -6.39 20.79
C GLY A 417 -10.89 -5.58 22.02
N VAL A 418 -10.04 -4.73 22.61
CA VAL A 418 -10.56 -3.72 23.55
C VAL A 418 -10.49 -2.36 22.87
N PRO A 419 -11.63 -1.66 22.67
CA PRO A 419 -11.61 -0.25 22.31
C PRO A 419 -10.78 0.48 23.37
N TYR A 420 -9.71 1.15 22.94
CA TYR A 420 -8.97 2.02 23.85
C TYR A 420 -9.93 3.08 24.39
N THR A 421 -9.99 3.25 25.71
CA THR A 421 -10.69 4.39 26.29
C THR A 421 -9.99 5.69 25.88
N GLN A 422 -10.72 6.81 25.87
CA GLN A 422 -10.16 8.11 25.49
C GLN A 422 -8.91 8.46 26.32
N SER A 423 -8.90 8.09 27.61
CA SER A 423 -7.76 8.28 28.52
C SER A 423 -6.52 7.43 28.19
N GLN A 424 -6.67 6.33 27.44
CA GLN A 424 -5.57 5.50 26.98
C GLN A 424 -5.00 5.95 25.62
N LEU A 425 -5.82 6.61 24.78
CA LEU A 425 -5.37 7.21 23.52
C LEU A 425 -4.37 8.35 23.77
N ASP A 426 -4.58 9.13 24.83
CA ASP A 426 -3.69 10.23 25.23
C ASP A 426 -2.35 9.72 25.82
N LYS A 427 -2.30 8.45 26.25
CA LYS A 427 -1.09 7.76 26.77
C LYS A 427 -0.45 6.81 25.77
N ALA A 428 -0.98 6.70 24.55
CA ALA A 428 -0.44 5.79 23.54
C ALA A 428 0.97 6.24 23.11
N PRO A 429 1.94 5.31 22.99
CA PRO A 429 3.28 5.67 22.54
C PRO A 429 3.21 6.32 21.16
N SER A 430 3.90 7.46 21.02
CA SER A 430 4.08 8.09 19.72
C SER A 430 4.69 7.07 18.75
N SER A 431 4.32 7.14 17.47
CA SER A 431 4.82 6.16 16.49
C SER A 431 5.39 6.83 15.26
N VAL A 432 6.42 6.19 14.69
CA VAL A 432 7.08 6.62 13.47
C VAL A 432 7.19 5.46 12.50
N THR A 433 7.07 5.74 11.21
CA THR A 433 7.25 4.75 10.16
C THR A 433 8.50 5.09 9.35
N LEU A 434 9.51 4.22 9.38
CA LEU A 434 10.81 4.45 8.76
C LEU A 434 11.12 3.42 7.66
N PRO A 435 11.85 3.78 6.59
CA PRO A 435 12.34 2.80 5.64
C PRO A 435 13.24 1.78 6.33
N TYR A 436 13.10 0.51 5.96
CA TYR A 436 13.97 -0.57 6.42
C TYR A 436 15.33 -0.49 5.75
N LEU A 437 16.39 -0.55 6.55
CA LEU A 437 17.79 -0.35 6.17
C LEU A 437 18.68 -1.48 6.70
N GLY A 438 18.12 -2.65 6.99
CA GLY A 438 18.88 -3.75 7.60
C GLY A 438 19.25 -3.46 9.05
N HIS A 439 20.52 -3.69 9.41
CA HIS A 439 21.00 -3.57 10.79
C HIS A 439 20.81 -2.17 11.38
N THR A 440 20.98 -1.12 10.57
CA THR A 440 20.79 0.28 11.01
C THR A 440 19.37 0.54 11.49
N SER A 441 18.36 -0.11 10.91
CA SER A 441 16.97 0.04 11.37
C SER A 441 16.77 -0.45 12.80
N TYR A 442 17.45 -1.53 13.21
CA TYR A 442 17.35 -2.03 14.59
C TYR A 442 18.02 -1.09 15.59
N TYR A 443 19.12 -0.46 15.18
CA TYR A 443 19.80 0.53 16.01
C TYR A 443 18.94 1.78 16.20
N ILE A 444 18.41 2.34 15.11
CA ILE A 444 17.47 3.48 15.16
C ILE A 444 16.21 3.12 15.96
N GLN A 445 15.68 1.91 15.77
CA GLN A 445 14.55 1.43 16.56
C GLN A 445 14.87 1.41 18.06
N ARG A 446 16.07 0.97 18.46
CA ARG A 446 16.48 0.95 19.87
C ARG A 446 16.60 2.36 20.44
N ILE A 447 17.18 3.31 19.70
CA ILE A 447 17.25 4.73 20.10
C ILE A 447 15.84 5.24 20.39
N LEU A 448 14.94 5.15 19.40
CA LEU A 448 13.58 5.68 19.51
C LEU A 448 12.74 4.97 20.59
N SER A 449 12.96 3.68 20.80
CA SER A 449 12.23 2.91 21.82
C SER A 449 12.59 3.34 23.24
N LYS A 450 13.80 3.89 23.50
CA LYS A 450 14.16 4.46 24.81
C LYS A 450 13.28 5.66 25.19
N HIS A 451 12.75 6.36 24.19
CA HIS A 451 11.88 7.52 24.37
C HIS A 451 10.39 7.17 24.15
N ASN A 452 10.01 5.90 24.32
CA ASN A 452 8.65 5.41 24.14
C ASN A 452 8.06 5.69 22.73
N ILE A 453 8.92 5.75 21.71
CA ILE A 453 8.51 5.91 20.32
C ILE A 453 8.50 4.56 19.62
N LYS A 454 7.32 4.13 19.18
CA LYS A 454 7.12 2.87 18.46
C LYS A 454 7.52 3.02 16.99
N VAL A 455 8.45 2.18 16.53
CA VAL A 455 8.92 2.20 15.14
C VAL A 455 8.24 1.12 14.31
N PHE A 456 7.70 1.52 13.17
CA PHE A 456 7.23 0.66 12.09
C PHE A 456 8.14 0.81 10.88
N HIS A 457 8.19 -0.21 10.02
CA HIS A 457 9.08 -0.20 8.85
C HIS A 457 8.34 -0.24 7.52
N THR A 458 8.69 0.69 6.63
CA THR A 458 8.37 0.63 5.19
C THR A 458 9.52 -0.02 4.42
N ALA A 459 9.26 -0.39 3.18
CA ALA A 459 10.31 -0.76 2.23
C ALA A 459 10.02 -0.01 0.93
N PRO A 460 10.81 0.99 0.51
CA PRO A 460 10.36 1.91 -0.53
C PRO A 460 10.40 1.34 -1.96
N LEU A 461 11.35 0.45 -2.29
CA LEU A 461 11.61 0.05 -3.68
C LEU A 461 10.89 -1.23 -4.12
N LYS A 462 9.59 -1.14 -4.44
CA LYS A 462 8.85 -2.25 -5.08
C LYS A 462 9.19 -2.38 -6.56
N ILE A 463 9.32 -3.62 -7.05
CA ILE A 463 9.36 -3.92 -8.50
C ILE A 463 8.14 -3.29 -9.21
N HIS A 464 6.95 -3.37 -8.61
CA HIS A 464 5.72 -2.75 -9.13
C HIS A 464 5.89 -1.25 -9.44
N GLY A 465 6.51 -0.50 -8.53
CA GLY A 465 6.72 0.94 -8.70
C GLY A 465 7.72 1.29 -9.80
N MET A 466 8.58 0.35 -10.18
CA MET A 466 9.57 0.52 -11.24
C MET A 466 9.01 0.13 -12.61
N LEU A 467 8.30 -0.99 -12.68
CA LEU A 467 7.79 -1.55 -13.95
C LEU A 467 6.41 -1.02 -14.34
N ALA A 468 5.51 -0.91 -13.37
CA ALA A 468 4.07 -0.81 -13.62
C ALA A 468 3.44 0.30 -12.77
N SER A 469 3.98 1.52 -12.85
CA SER A 469 3.37 2.67 -12.19
C SER A 469 2.00 2.94 -12.83
N ARG A 470 0.94 2.42 -12.21
CA ARG A 470 -0.47 2.68 -12.54
C ARG A 470 -0.90 4.10 -12.21
N LYS A 471 0.03 5.05 -12.11
CA LYS A 471 -0.25 6.42 -11.74
C LYS A 471 0.70 7.29 -12.52
N ASP A 472 0.16 8.36 -13.10
CA ASP A 472 1.00 9.33 -13.78
C ASP A 472 1.98 9.92 -12.77
N ARG A 473 3.20 10.14 -13.24
CA ARG A 473 4.20 10.84 -12.46
C ARG A 473 3.68 12.26 -12.27
N GLN A 474 3.35 12.59 -11.03
CA GLN A 474 2.95 13.94 -10.69
C GLN A 474 4.14 14.86 -10.96
N ASP A 475 3.90 15.97 -11.64
CA ASP A 475 4.85 17.07 -11.77
C ASP A 475 5.47 17.34 -10.38
N PRO A 476 6.80 17.19 -10.21
CA PRO A 476 7.49 17.48 -8.97
C PRO A 476 7.13 18.83 -8.36
N HIS A 477 6.87 19.84 -9.20
CA HIS A 477 6.47 21.16 -8.74
C HIS A 477 5.07 21.15 -8.11
N ARG A 478 4.16 20.26 -8.48
CA ARG A 478 2.81 20.20 -7.91
C ARG A 478 2.71 19.37 -6.64
N ARG A 479 3.83 18.91 -6.08
CA ARG A 479 3.84 18.06 -4.88
C ARG A 479 3.90 18.90 -3.60
N PRO A 480 3.30 18.42 -2.51
CA PRO A 480 3.69 18.83 -1.17
C PRO A 480 5.16 18.51 -0.92
N GLY A 481 5.83 19.29 -0.07
CA GLY A 481 7.20 19.02 0.35
C GLY A 481 7.94 20.25 0.85
N VAL A 482 9.22 20.06 1.10
CA VAL A 482 10.18 21.13 1.41
C VAL A 482 10.66 21.77 0.12
N TYR A 483 10.75 23.09 0.09
CA TYR A 483 11.24 23.87 -1.05
C TYR A 483 12.15 24.98 -0.56
N LYS A 484 12.99 25.46 -1.47
CA LYS A 484 13.88 26.59 -1.21
C LYS A 484 13.66 27.72 -2.20
N ILE A 485 13.83 28.96 -1.75
CA ILE A 485 13.78 30.15 -2.59
C ILE A 485 15.05 30.98 -2.33
N PRO A 486 15.91 31.15 -3.34
CA PRO A 486 17.11 31.98 -3.21
C PRO A 486 16.76 33.47 -3.23
N CYS A 487 17.46 34.24 -2.40
CA CYS A 487 17.42 35.69 -2.36
C CYS A 487 18.67 36.28 -3.04
N GLN A 488 18.59 37.53 -3.53
CA GLN A 488 19.73 38.25 -4.12
C GLN A 488 20.89 38.43 -3.15
N CYS A 489 20.64 38.55 -1.85
CA CYS A 489 21.67 38.70 -0.83
C CYS A 489 22.38 37.38 -0.44
N GLY A 490 22.26 36.34 -1.26
CA GLY A 490 22.84 35.01 -0.97
C GLY A 490 22.11 34.20 0.10
N LYS A 491 21.16 34.81 0.84
CA LYS A 491 20.30 34.08 1.77
C LYS A 491 19.35 33.14 1.04
N VAL A 492 19.02 32.03 1.68
CA VAL A 492 18.05 31.05 1.16
C VAL A 492 16.92 30.90 2.16
N TYR A 493 15.69 31.05 1.68
CA TYR A 493 14.49 30.70 2.43
C TYR A 493 14.17 29.23 2.22
N ILE A 494 13.98 28.47 3.30
CA ILE A 494 13.48 27.09 3.26
C ILE A 494 12.08 27.05 3.86
N GLY A 495 11.12 26.53 3.10
CA GLY A 495 9.74 26.40 3.52
C GLY A 495 9.21 24.99 3.32
N GLU A 496 8.22 24.61 4.12
CA GLU A 496 7.44 23.39 3.94
C GLU A 496 6.04 23.75 3.39
N THR A 497 5.48 22.90 2.54
CA THR A 497 4.10 23.04 2.08
C THR A 497 3.37 21.70 1.99
N GLY A 498 2.21 21.62 2.63
CA GLY A 498 1.23 20.55 2.41
C GLY A 498 0.47 20.69 1.08
N ARG A 499 0.55 21.85 0.43
CA ARG A 499 -0.05 22.20 -0.87
C ARG A 499 0.99 22.10 -2.00
N GLY A 500 0.56 21.99 -3.25
CA GLY A 500 1.48 22.07 -4.39
C GLY A 500 2.30 23.37 -4.37
N LEU A 501 3.59 23.30 -4.71
CA LEU A 501 4.52 24.44 -4.64
C LEU A 501 4.02 25.70 -5.39
N PRO A 502 3.44 25.62 -6.61
CA PRO A 502 2.86 26.78 -7.28
C PRO A 502 1.80 27.51 -6.45
N THR A 503 0.96 26.76 -5.74
CA THR A 503 -0.07 27.33 -4.86
C THR A 503 0.58 28.05 -3.71
N ARG A 504 1.59 27.45 -3.08
CA ARG A 504 2.31 28.08 -1.96
C ARG A 504 3.05 29.36 -2.38
N ILE A 505 3.65 29.36 -3.57
CA ILE A 505 4.31 30.56 -4.12
C ILE A 505 3.29 31.67 -4.41
N LYS A 506 2.10 31.33 -4.94
CA LYS A 506 1.01 32.29 -5.11
C LYS A 506 0.55 32.89 -3.78
N GLU A 507 0.51 32.09 -2.72
CA GLU A 507 0.20 32.57 -1.36
C GLU A 507 1.25 33.56 -0.86
N HIS A 508 2.55 33.24 -0.97
CA HIS A 508 3.62 34.19 -0.63
C HIS A 508 3.47 35.51 -1.39
N LYS A 509 3.30 35.46 -2.72
CA LYS A 509 3.06 36.66 -3.54
C LYS A 509 1.77 37.40 -3.15
N ALA A 510 0.73 36.69 -2.73
CA ALA A 510 -0.51 37.30 -2.27
C ALA A 510 -0.33 38.01 -0.92
N HIS A 511 0.46 37.46 0.01
CA HIS A 511 0.79 38.13 1.27
C HIS A 511 1.56 39.43 1.02
N GLY A 512 2.52 39.44 0.09
CA GLY A 512 3.20 40.68 -0.32
C GLY A 512 2.27 41.73 -0.91
N ARG A 513 1.36 41.32 -1.80
CA ARG A 513 0.36 42.25 -2.39
C ARG A 513 -0.64 42.80 -1.38
N LYS A 514 -0.92 42.07 -0.30
CA LYS A 514 -1.89 42.46 0.75
C LYS A 514 -1.25 43.20 1.93
N GLY A 515 0.07 43.40 1.94
CA GLY A 515 0.79 43.95 3.09
C GLY A 515 0.85 43.02 4.31
N ASP A 516 0.52 41.74 4.14
CA ASP A 516 0.50 40.71 5.19
C ASP A 516 1.91 40.14 5.44
N TYR A 517 2.91 41.01 5.67
CA TYR A 517 4.33 40.62 5.70
C TYR A 517 4.64 39.56 6.78
N GLU A 518 4.01 39.66 7.95
CA GLU A 518 4.18 38.70 9.05
C GLU A 518 3.74 37.27 8.71
N LYS A 519 2.85 37.09 7.73
CA LYS A 519 2.39 35.76 7.30
C LYS A 519 3.38 35.05 6.37
N SER A 520 4.46 35.73 5.99
CA SER A 520 5.41 35.25 5.00
C SER A 520 6.80 35.85 5.22
N VAL A 521 7.65 35.14 5.96
CA VAL A 521 9.04 35.56 6.28
C VAL A 521 9.86 35.94 5.04
N ILE A 522 9.68 35.23 3.92
CA ILE A 522 10.39 35.58 2.68
C ILE A 522 9.97 36.94 2.09
N ILE A 523 8.69 37.29 2.24
CA ILE A 523 8.17 38.58 1.77
C ILE A 523 8.54 39.67 2.77
N LYS A 524 8.47 39.38 4.08
CA LYS A 524 8.99 40.29 5.13
C LYS A 524 10.45 40.65 4.88
N HIS A 525 11.29 39.68 4.55
CA HIS A 525 12.69 39.91 4.23
C HIS A 525 12.91 40.67 2.92
N SER A 526 12.18 40.30 1.86
CA SER A 526 12.22 41.02 0.58
C SER A 526 11.82 42.49 0.73
N HIS A 527 10.83 42.78 1.58
CA HIS A 527 10.38 44.14 1.88
C HIS A 527 11.34 44.91 2.78
N ALA A 528 11.85 44.28 3.86
CA ALA A 528 12.72 44.96 4.82
C ALA A 528 14.10 45.32 4.24
N GLU A 529 14.57 44.56 3.26
CA GLU A 529 15.93 44.67 2.73
C GLU A 529 15.95 45.08 1.24
N ASP A 530 14.79 45.46 0.69
CA ASP A 530 14.59 45.84 -0.72
C ASP A 530 15.20 44.84 -1.74
N HIS A 531 15.10 43.55 -1.43
CA HIS A 531 15.65 42.50 -2.28
C HIS A 531 14.60 41.94 -3.23
N THR A 532 14.98 41.77 -4.50
CA THR A 532 14.16 41.02 -5.45
C THR A 532 14.35 39.53 -5.24
N ILE A 533 13.25 38.81 -4.98
CA ILE A 533 13.26 37.35 -4.95
C ILE A 533 13.40 36.86 -6.40
N THR A 534 14.57 36.35 -6.78
CA THR A 534 14.82 35.93 -8.16
C THR A 534 13.81 34.88 -8.62
N GLY A 535 12.99 35.25 -9.62
CA GLY A 535 11.96 34.41 -10.21
C GLY A 535 12.46 33.39 -11.24
N LYS A 536 13.77 33.11 -11.31
CA LYS A 536 14.25 31.94 -12.07
C LYS A 536 13.54 30.74 -11.47
N LYS A 537 12.86 29.95 -12.33
CA LYS A 537 11.94 28.86 -11.96
C LYS A 537 12.33 28.28 -10.59
N PRO A 538 11.46 28.31 -9.57
CA PRO A 538 11.79 27.74 -8.27
C PRO A 538 12.20 26.30 -8.53
N ASN A 539 13.48 25.99 -8.33
CA ASN A 539 13.93 24.63 -8.45
C ASN A 539 13.20 23.89 -7.34
N SER A 540 12.26 23.02 -7.72
CA SER A 540 11.90 21.90 -6.87
C SER A 540 13.16 21.04 -6.82
N SER A 541 14.10 21.38 -5.95
CA SER A 541 14.96 20.35 -5.43
C SER A 541 14.05 19.46 -4.58
N LEU A 542 13.44 18.44 -5.20
CA LEU A 542 13.82 17.12 -4.70
C LEU A 542 15.32 17.15 -4.80
N ALA A 543 16.02 17.27 -3.67
CA ALA A 543 17.48 17.31 -3.69
C ALA A 543 17.88 16.19 -4.64
N SER A 544 18.63 16.56 -5.68
CA SER A 544 19.12 15.58 -6.64
C SER A 544 19.80 14.48 -5.83
N ASN A 545 19.80 13.25 -6.35
CA ASN A 545 20.38 12.06 -5.70
C ASN A 545 21.87 12.19 -5.28
N ASN A 546 22.47 13.38 -5.37
CA ASN A 546 23.85 13.73 -5.06
C ASN A 546 23.94 14.85 -3.99
N GLY A 547 23.11 14.81 -2.94
CA GLY A 547 23.28 15.65 -1.76
C GLY A 547 24.50 15.22 -0.92
N THR A 548 25.58 15.99 -1.04
CA THR A 548 26.83 15.88 -0.28
C THR A 548 26.63 16.14 1.23
N GLN A 549 27.68 15.79 1.98
CA GLN A 549 27.87 15.87 3.44
C GLN A 549 27.26 17.10 4.14
N ASP A 550 27.26 18.26 3.47
CA ASP A 550 26.75 19.56 3.96
C ASP A 550 25.27 19.59 4.36
N GLU A 551 24.39 18.78 3.74
CA GLU A 551 22.95 18.87 4.01
C GLU A 551 22.56 18.25 5.37
N LEU A 552 23.33 17.27 5.87
CA LEU A 552 23.14 16.69 7.20
C LEU A 552 23.71 17.58 8.30
N GLU A 553 24.81 18.30 8.04
CA GLU A 553 25.36 19.28 8.98
C GLU A 553 24.49 20.53 9.07
N LYS A 554 23.86 20.94 7.95
CA LYS A 554 22.81 21.97 7.94
C LYS A 554 21.60 21.57 8.78
N TRP A 555 21.20 20.31 8.77
CA TRP A 555 20.07 19.85 9.58
C TRP A 555 20.35 19.90 11.09
N VAL A 556 21.60 19.62 11.52
CA VAL A 556 22.04 19.81 12.92
C VAL A 556 22.13 21.30 13.28
N SER A 557 22.40 22.20 12.32
CA SER A 557 22.38 23.64 12.58
C SER A 557 20.98 24.25 12.60
N TYR A 558 20.00 23.65 11.90
CA TYR A 558 18.59 24.07 11.88
C TYR A 558 17.88 23.98 13.25
N THR A 559 18.29 23.06 14.13
CA THR A 559 17.67 22.93 15.46
C THR A 559 18.28 23.84 16.53
N ARG A 560 19.38 24.55 16.22
CA ARG A 560 20.12 25.35 17.21
C ARG A 560 19.48 26.66 17.65
N GLN A 561 18.35 27.11 17.11
CA GLN A 561 17.77 28.42 17.52
C GLN A 561 16.34 28.34 18.08
N PRO A 562 16.01 29.13 19.13
CA PRO A 562 14.67 29.20 19.71
C PRO A 562 13.77 30.15 18.90
N SER A 563 12.49 29.80 18.70
CA SER A 563 11.45 30.77 18.32
C SER A 563 10.05 30.29 18.72
N PRO A 564 9.13 31.18 19.15
CA PRO A 564 7.82 30.82 19.67
C PRO A 564 6.88 30.28 18.60
N ALA A 565 5.81 29.64 19.08
CA ALA A 565 4.81 28.88 18.36
C ALA A 565 3.96 29.69 17.36
N THR A 566 4.52 30.14 16.23
CA THR A 566 3.72 30.43 15.02
C THR A 566 4.57 30.29 13.75
N ALA A 567 4.17 29.38 12.85
CA ALA A 567 4.67 29.19 11.48
C ALA A 567 6.20 29.01 11.27
N HIS A 568 6.63 27.78 10.99
CA HIS A 568 8.02 27.42 10.63
C HIS A 568 8.46 28.08 9.31
N HIS A 569 9.11 29.22 9.42
CA HIS A 569 9.71 29.96 8.31
C HIS A 569 11.06 30.54 8.77
N GLN A 570 12.18 30.09 8.19
CA GLN A 570 13.52 30.58 8.53
C GLN A 570 14.30 30.99 7.26
N LEU A 571 15.06 32.08 7.36
CA LEU A 571 16.04 32.53 6.38
C LEU A 571 17.45 32.18 6.89
N THR A 572 18.24 31.50 6.06
CA THR A 572 19.63 31.15 6.40
C THR A 572 20.63 31.91 5.54
N CYS A 573 21.70 32.44 6.15
CA CYS A 573 22.89 32.97 5.46
C CYS A 573 23.80 31.82 5.01
N ILE A 574 24.25 31.85 3.76
CA ILE A 574 25.40 31.06 3.31
C ILE A 574 26.47 32.08 2.89
N SER A 575 27.50 32.24 3.72
CA SER A 575 28.74 32.90 3.31
C SER A 575 29.52 31.91 2.44
N THR A 576 29.68 32.20 1.16
CA THR A 576 30.72 31.59 0.34
C THR A 576 31.89 32.57 0.26
N GLN A 577 32.77 32.56 1.26
CA GLN A 577 34.13 33.06 1.04
C GLN A 577 34.90 32.00 0.27
N VAL A 578 35.20 32.33 -0.99
CA VAL A 578 36.20 31.63 -1.79
C VAL A 578 37.53 32.24 -1.37
N ASP A 579 38.32 31.52 -0.57
CA ASP A 579 39.70 31.91 -0.30
C ASP A 579 40.52 31.81 -1.60
N PRO A 580 41.33 32.82 -1.96
CA PRO A 580 42.23 32.74 -3.10
C PRO A 580 43.40 31.78 -2.81
N PRO A 581 44.00 31.15 -3.84
CA PRO A 581 45.08 30.20 -3.65
C PRO A 581 46.33 30.91 -3.11
N ALA A 582 46.86 30.39 -1.99
CA ALA A 582 48.11 30.82 -1.42
C ALA A 582 49.26 30.63 -2.43
N ALA A 583 49.86 31.72 -2.86
CA ALA A 583 51.14 31.75 -3.55
C ALA A 583 52.27 31.73 -2.49
N TYR A 584 53.18 30.79 -2.63
CA TYR A 584 54.44 30.74 -1.89
C TYR A 584 55.37 31.86 -2.37
N SER A 585 55.96 32.62 -1.43
CA SER A 585 57.22 33.33 -1.64
C SER A 585 57.99 33.45 -0.32
N PHE A 586 59.17 32.84 -0.29
CA PHE A 586 60.21 33.00 0.74
C PHE A 586 60.82 34.41 0.67
N HIS A 587 61.14 35.02 1.82
CA HIS A 587 62.45 35.61 2.06
C HIS A 587 62.73 35.86 3.56
N LEU A 588 63.93 35.43 3.97
CA LEU A 588 64.62 35.68 5.23
C LEU A 588 64.93 37.17 5.43
N THR A 589 65.00 37.66 6.67
CA THR A 589 66.26 38.01 7.40
C THR A 589 65.99 38.80 8.70
N THR A 590 66.65 38.37 9.79
CA THR A 590 67.32 39.11 10.91
C THR A 590 66.76 40.47 11.38
N GLN A 591 66.65 40.78 12.67
CA GLN A 591 67.42 40.39 13.87
C GLN A 591 66.53 39.98 15.04
#